data_AF-S2XWG6-F1
#
_entry.id   AF-S2XWG6-F1
#
_cell.length_a   1.000
_cell.length_b   1.000
_cell.length_c   1.000
_cell.angle_alpha   90.00
_cell.angle_beta   90.00
_cell.angle_gamma   90.00
#
_symmetry.space_group_name_H-M   'P 1'
#
loop_
_entity.id
_entity.type
_entity.pdbx_description
1 polymer ?
#
loop_
_entity_poly.entity_id
_entity_poly.type
_entity_poly.pdbx_seq_one_letter_code
_entity_poly.pdbx_strand_id
1 'polypeptide(L)'
;MPLPSQVKEIRIQYSYAKITMLKTEEEGSVSMSVKYEELFELVRPALESKVAEFRVYNYNSVTEVDVWNYCINKKWRKRDIQEMRVSELVNDILETSPAQYMTHTQIEDFRTSNWFSELNQGDLQELLKPNVKASKSSIVIAKSSEF
;
A
#
# COMPACT_ATOMS: atom_id res chain seq x y z
N MET A 1 -19.58 28.35 -30.87
CA MET A 1 -19.22 26.92 -30.76
C MET A 1 -17.77 26.78 -31.20
N PRO A 2 -16.81 26.46 -30.30
CA PRO A 2 -15.40 26.44 -30.65
C PRO A 2 -15.01 25.15 -31.39
N LEU A 3 -14.02 25.24 -32.28
CA LEU A 3 -13.53 24.13 -33.12
C LEU A 3 -12.68 23.12 -32.31
N PRO A 4 -12.64 21.83 -32.70
CA PRO A 4 -11.98 20.73 -31.96
C PRO A 4 -10.49 20.91 -31.67
N SER A 5 -9.79 21.77 -32.42
CA SER A 5 -8.38 22.09 -32.22
C SER A 5 -8.12 22.97 -31.01
N GLN A 6 -9.12 23.73 -30.55
CA GLN A 6 -8.97 24.69 -29.44
C GLN A 6 -9.24 24.07 -28.06
N VAL A 7 -9.81 22.85 -28.01
CA VAL A 7 -10.11 22.17 -26.74
C VAL A 7 -8.87 21.46 -26.16
N LYS A 8 -7.91 21.07 -27.00
CA LYS A 8 -6.66 20.43 -26.57
C LYS A 8 -5.66 21.43 -25.96
N GLU A 9 -5.63 22.66 -26.48
CA GLU A 9 -4.77 23.73 -25.95
C GLU A 9 -5.22 24.21 -24.56
N ILE A 10 -6.53 24.28 -24.29
CA ILE A 10 -7.04 24.72 -22.98
C ILE A 10 -6.69 23.72 -21.86
N ARG A 11 -6.62 22.41 -22.16
CA ARG A 11 -6.28 21.37 -21.17
C ARG A 11 -4.80 21.37 -20.78
N ILE A 12 -3.93 21.72 -21.72
CA ILE A 12 -2.49 21.84 -21.50
C ILE A 12 -2.18 23.16 -20.76
N GLN A 13 -2.85 24.26 -21.11
CA GLN A 13 -2.67 25.53 -20.39
C GLN A 13 -3.12 25.44 -18.92
N TYR A 14 -4.21 24.72 -18.63
CA TYR A 14 -4.67 24.50 -17.24
C TYR A 14 -3.70 23.68 -16.39
N SER A 15 -2.90 22.78 -16.98
CA SER A 15 -1.88 22.05 -16.21
C SER A 15 -0.72 22.97 -15.85
N TYR A 16 -0.19 23.75 -16.79
CA TYR A 16 0.95 24.64 -16.53
C TYR A 16 0.60 25.86 -15.66
N ALA A 17 -0.60 26.44 -15.82
CA ALA A 17 -1.04 27.55 -14.97
C ALA A 17 -1.29 27.10 -13.53
N LYS A 18 -1.81 25.88 -13.33
CA LYS A 18 -1.98 25.28 -11.98
C LYS A 18 -0.64 24.91 -11.35
N ILE A 19 0.32 24.40 -12.14
CA ILE A 19 1.69 24.12 -11.68
C ILE A 19 2.47 25.40 -11.33
N THR A 20 2.23 26.51 -12.05
CA THR A 20 2.95 27.77 -11.80
C THR A 20 2.38 28.54 -10.61
N MET A 21 1.05 28.58 -10.46
CA MET A 21 0.39 29.24 -9.31
C MET A 21 0.60 28.49 -7.98
N LEU A 22 0.95 27.20 -8.02
CA LEU A 22 1.33 26.41 -6.84
C LEU A 22 2.83 26.51 -6.51
N LYS A 23 3.62 27.30 -7.24
CA LYS A 23 5.09 27.39 -7.08
C LYS A 23 5.58 28.62 -6.31
N THR A 24 4.68 29.51 -5.91
CA THR A 24 4.99 30.68 -5.10
C THR A 24 4.12 30.68 -3.87
N GLU A 25 4.57 29.96 -2.85
CA GLU A 25 4.46 30.22 -1.41
C GLU A 25 4.79 28.90 -0.68
N GLU A 26 6.06 28.77 -0.26
CA GLU A 26 6.57 28.22 1.02
C GLU A 26 5.96 26.89 1.55
N GLU A 27 6.67 25.82 1.91
CA GLU A 27 8.08 25.43 2.03
C GLU A 27 8.15 23.89 1.88
N GLY A 28 9.34 23.33 1.64
CA GLY A 28 9.57 21.89 1.86
C GLY A 28 9.19 20.98 0.69
N SER A 29 9.98 21.05 -0.38
CA SER A 29 9.99 20.07 -1.47
C SER A 29 10.06 18.62 -0.98
N VAL A 30 8.94 17.89 -0.99
CA VAL A 30 8.96 16.43 -1.09
C VAL A 30 8.81 16.08 -2.56
N SER A 31 9.93 16.11 -3.29
CA SER A 31 10.03 15.43 -4.58
C SER A 31 9.94 13.93 -4.29
N MET A 32 8.73 13.38 -4.31
CA MET A 32 8.56 11.94 -4.23
C MET A 32 8.92 11.38 -5.60
N SER A 33 10.11 10.80 -5.72
CA SER A 33 10.60 10.21 -6.98
C SER A 33 9.76 8.98 -7.32
N VAL A 34 8.87 9.09 -8.30
CA VAL A 34 8.07 7.94 -8.77
C VAL A 34 8.82 7.23 -9.91
N LYS A 35 9.01 5.92 -9.77
CA LYS A 35 9.63 5.13 -10.83
C LYS A 35 8.68 5.02 -12.02
N TYR A 36 9.22 5.17 -13.24
CA TYR A 36 8.44 5.15 -14.48
C TYR A 36 7.35 6.23 -14.52
N GLU A 37 7.71 7.47 -14.20
CA GLU A 37 6.81 8.64 -14.10
C GLU A 37 5.84 8.76 -15.29
N GLU A 38 6.31 8.59 -16.52
CA GLU A 38 5.45 8.71 -17.72
C GLU A 38 4.31 7.69 -17.75
N LEU A 39 4.59 6.44 -17.35
CA LEU A 39 3.59 5.38 -17.27
C LEU A 39 2.67 5.58 -16.06
N PHE A 40 3.22 6.07 -14.95
CA PHE A 40 2.46 6.43 -13.75
C PHE A 40 1.41 7.51 -14.06
N GLU A 41 1.81 8.58 -14.75
CA GLU A 41 0.90 9.66 -15.18
C GLU A 41 -0.20 9.13 -16.12
N LEU A 42 0.15 8.24 -17.02
CA LEU A 42 -0.79 7.69 -18.00
C LEU A 42 -1.87 6.82 -17.36
N VAL A 43 -1.51 6.08 -16.30
CA VAL A 43 -2.43 5.21 -15.55
C VAL A 43 -2.99 5.85 -14.28
N ARG A 44 -2.62 7.12 -14.00
CA ARG A 44 -3.08 7.89 -12.83
C ARG A 44 -4.60 7.82 -12.61
N PRO A 45 -5.47 7.94 -13.65
CA PRO A 45 -6.91 7.82 -13.42
C PRO A 45 -7.35 6.46 -12.84
N ALA A 46 -6.67 5.38 -13.20
CA ALA A 46 -6.93 4.06 -12.64
C ALA A 46 -6.43 3.94 -11.19
N LEU A 47 -5.28 4.55 -10.89
CA LEU A 47 -4.73 4.63 -9.53
C LEU A 47 -5.63 5.44 -8.61
N GLU A 48 -6.10 6.61 -9.04
CA GLU A 48 -7.07 7.45 -8.32
C GLU A 48 -8.35 6.67 -8.03
N SER A 49 -8.89 5.98 -9.03
CA SER A 49 -10.07 5.13 -8.85
C SER A 49 -9.83 4.00 -7.83
N LYS A 50 -8.64 3.39 -7.83
CA LYS A 50 -8.29 2.32 -6.90
C LYS A 50 -8.10 2.84 -5.48
N VAL A 51 -7.47 4.00 -5.30
CA VAL A 51 -7.34 4.66 -3.99
C VAL A 51 -8.73 5.06 -3.46
N ALA A 52 -9.61 5.56 -4.32
CA ALA A 52 -10.99 5.87 -3.93
C ALA A 52 -11.74 4.61 -3.45
N GLU A 53 -11.59 3.48 -4.14
CA GLU A 53 -12.11 2.19 -3.69
C GLU A 53 -11.54 1.78 -2.32
N PHE A 54 -10.23 1.92 -2.12
CA PHE A 54 -9.56 1.58 -0.86
C PHE A 54 -10.08 2.42 0.32
N ARG A 55 -10.42 3.69 0.09
CA ARG A 55 -11.04 4.56 1.11
C ARG A 55 -12.40 4.05 1.57
N VAL A 56 -13.19 3.42 0.70
CA VAL A 56 -14.47 2.79 1.07
C VAL A 56 -14.26 1.69 2.10
N TYR A 57 -13.09 1.03 2.07
CA TYR A 57 -12.68 0.02 3.06
C TYR A 57 -11.86 0.61 4.22
N ASN A 58 -11.98 1.92 4.49
CA ASN A 58 -11.27 2.64 5.54
C ASN A 58 -9.74 2.73 5.39
N TYR A 59 -9.18 2.45 4.20
CA TYR A 59 -7.74 2.59 3.93
C TYR A 59 -7.37 4.00 3.48
N ASN A 60 -7.61 4.99 4.35
CA ASN A 60 -7.52 6.41 4.02
C ASN A 60 -6.08 6.93 3.80
N SER A 61 -5.08 6.22 4.33
CA SER A 61 -3.67 6.59 4.22
C SER A 61 -3.00 6.13 2.94
N VAL A 62 -3.65 5.26 2.14
CA VAL A 62 -3.05 4.72 0.93
C VAL A 62 -3.04 5.77 -0.18
N THR A 63 -1.87 5.97 -0.79
CA THR A 63 -1.66 6.91 -1.90
C THR A 63 -1.54 6.18 -3.24
N GLU A 64 -1.64 6.94 -4.34
CA GLU A 64 -1.42 6.43 -5.70
C GLU A 64 -0.02 5.84 -5.86
N VAL A 65 0.98 6.47 -5.24
CA VAL A 65 2.38 6.04 -5.25
C VAL A 65 2.54 4.70 -4.53
N ASP A 66 1.82 4.48 -3.42
CA ASP A 66 1.87 3.21 -2.70
C ASP A 66 1.29 2.06 -3.52
N VAL A 67 0.14 2.28 -4.17
CA VAL A 67 -0.48 1.30 -5.07
C VAL A 67 0.43 1.00 -6.26
N TRP A 68 1.06 2.02 -6.83
CA TRP A 68 2.01 1.87 -7.92
C TRP A 68 3.24 1.05 -7.51
N ASN A 69 3.83 1.36 -6.36
CA ASN A 69 4.96 0.63 -5.81
C ASN A 69 4.59 -0.84 -5.52
N TYR A 70 3.40 -1.10 -5.00
CA TYR A 70 2.88 -2.45 -4.85
C TYR A 70 2.83 -3.21 -6.19
N CYS A 71 2.31 -2.57 -7.24
CA CYS A 71 2.25 -3.18 -8.57
C CYS A 71 3.65 -3.52 -9.09
N ILE A 72 4.62 -2.61 -9.00
CA ILE A 72 6.02 -2.83 -9.40
C ILE A 72 6.64 -4.00 -8.60
N ASN A 73 6.54 -3.95 -7.28
CA ASN A 73 7.26 -4.86 -6.39
C ASN A 73 6.62 -6.25 -6.33
N LYS A 74 5.32 -6.38 -6.61
CA LYS A 74 4.57 -7.63 -6.50
C LYS A 74 4.00 -8.12 -7.82
N LYS A 75 3.12 -7.35 -8.48
CA LYS A 75 2.45 -7.83 -9.72
C LYS A 75 3.40 -7.92 -10.91
N TRP A 76 4.34 -6.99 -11.03
CA TRP A 76 5.23 -6.84 -12.20
C TRP A 76 6.68 -7.20 -11.92
N ARG A 77 6.98 -7.81 -10.77
CA ARG A 77 8.35 -8.16 -10.34
C ARG A 77 9.20 -8.88 -11.40
N LYS A 78 8.56 -9.67 -12.26
CA LYS A 78 9.22 -10.50 -13.29
C LYS A 78 8.90 -10.04 -14.72
N ARG A 79 8.29 -8.85 -14.89
CA ARG A 79 7.87 -8.32 -16.20
C ARG A 79 8.69 -7.08 -16.53
N ASP A 80 8.87 -6.82 -17.82
CA ASP A 80 9.41 -5.55 -18.29
C ASP A 80 8.30 -4.52 -18.38
N ILE A 81 8.28 -3.57 -17.45
CA ILE A 81 7.22 -2.58 -17.31
C ILE A 81 7.18 -1.62 -18.51
N GLN A 82 8.32 -1.36 -19.16
CA GLN A 82 8.36 -0.45 -20.31
C GLN A 82 7.73 -1.05 -21.57
N GLU A 83 7.69 -2.38 -21.68
CA GLU A 83 7.07 -3.09 -22.80
C GLU A 83 5.59 -3.43 -22.58
N MET A 84 5.10 -3.29 -21.35
CA MET A 84 3.71 -3.59 -21.01
C MET A 84 2.75 -2.58 -21.65
N ARG A 85 1.61 -3.07 -22.14
CA ARG A 85 0.58 -2.17 -22.67
C ARG A 85 -0.12 -1.42 -21.55
N VAL A 86 -0.48 -0.18 -21.81
CA VAL A 86 -1.26 0.66 -20.87
C VAL A 86 -2.54 -0.04 -20.41
N SER A 87 -3.24 -0.72 -21.30
CA SER A 87 -4.44 -1.49 -20.96
C SER A 87 -4.16 -2.63 -19.97
N GLU A 88 -3.00 -3.27 -20.08
CA GLU A 88 -2.58 -4.33 -19.17
C GLU A 88 -2.23 -3.75 -17.80
N LEU A 89 -1.52 -2.62 -17.77
CA LEU A 89 -1.22 -1.90 -16.52
C LEU A 89 -2.50 -1.47 -15.79
N VAL A 90 -3.43 -0.82 -16.51
CA VAL A 90 -4.72 -0.40 -15.97
C VAL A 90 -5.52 -1.59 -15.45
N ASN A 91 -5.60 -2.67 -16.21
CA ASN A 91 -6.29 -3.88 -15.79
C ASN A 91 -5.69 -4.46 -14.51
N ASP A 92 -4.35 -4.59 -14.45
CA ASP A 92 -3.65 -5.12 -13.29
C ASP A 92 -3.86 -4.25 -12.04
N ILE A 93 -3.90 -2.93 -12.19
CA ILE A 93 -4.21 -1.98 -11.11
C ILE A 93 -5.63 -2.20 -10.61
N LEU A 94 -6.63 -2.19 -11.50
CA LEU A 94 -8.04 -2.29 -11.14
C LEU A 94 -8.41 -3.68 -10.57
N GLU A 95 -7.73 -4.74 -10.97
CA GLU A 95 -7.89 -6.09 -10.42
C GLU A 95 -7.32 -6.22 -9.00
N THR A 96 -6.44 -5.30 -8.57
CA THR A 96 -5.84 -5.36 -7.23
C THR A 96 -6.91 -5.19 -6.16
N SER A 97 -7.08 -6.21 -5.33
CA SER A 97 -8.02 -6.14 -4.21
C SER A 97 -7.39 -5.50 -2.97
N PRO A 98 -8.19 -4.82 -2.12
CA PRO A 98 -7.68 -4.24 -0.88
C PRO A 98 -7.04 -5.29 0.04
N ALA A 99 -7.58 -6.51 0.07
CA ALA A 99 -7.03 -7.62 0.84
C ALA A 99 -5.65 -8.05 0.34
N GLN A 100 -5.46 -8.17 -0.98
CA GLN A 100 -4.18 -8.54 -1.59
C GLN A 100 -3.08 -7.50 -1.34
N TYR A 101 -3.46 -6.22 -1.38
CA TYR A 101 -2.61 -5.10 -1.03
C TYR A 101 -2.19 -5.18 0.44
N MET A 102 -3.15 -5.31 1.36
CA MET A 102 -2.89 -5.33 2.80
C MET A 102 -1.97 -6.47 3.24
N THR A 103 -2.19 -7.69 2.73
CA THR A 103 -1.30 -8.83 3.05
C THR A 103 0.14 -8.55 2.62
N HIS A 104 0.36 -7.79 1.55
CA HIS A 104 1.72 -7.42 1.14
C HIS A 104 2.32 -6.35 2.03
N THR A 105 1.59 -5.26 2.25
CA THR A 105 2.06 -4.12 3.04
C THR A 105 2.38 -4.54 4.47
N GLN A 106 1.53 -5.34 5.12
CA GLN A 106 1.80 -5.85 6.48
C GLN A 106 3.07 -6.72 6.55
N ILE A 107 3.32 -7.54 5.52
CA ILE A 107 4.53 -8.39 5.47
C ILE A 107 5.77 -7.55 5.18
N GLU A 108 5.68 -6.54 4.31
CA GLU A 108 6.77 -5.61 4.04
C GLU A 108 7.07 -4.75 5.27
N ASP A 109 6.05 -4.17 5.90
CA ASP A 109 6.20 -3.41 7.15
C ASP A 109 6.80 -4.29 8.24
N PHE A 110 6.40 -5.55 8.37
CA PHE A 110 7.01 -6.47 9.34
C PHE A 110 8.49 -6.78 9.03
N ARG A 111 8.88 -6.80 7.75
CA ARG A 111 10.27 -7.05 7.33
C ARG A 111 11.16 -5.81 7.42
N THR A 112 10.59 -4.63 7.21
CA THR A 112 11.31 -3.36 7.04
C THR A 112 11.27 -2.53 8.30
N SER A 113 10.20 -2.65 9.10
CA SER A 113 10.15 -2.08 10.43
C SER A 113 11.19 -2.79 11.25
N ASN A 114 12.23 -2.05 11.57
CA ASN A 114 13.18 -2.31 12.62
C ASN A 114 12.47 -2.28 14.00
N TRP A 115 11.25 -2.79 14.10
CA TRP A 115 10.40 -2.79 15.30
C TRP A 115 11.09 -3.51 16.46
N PHE A 116 11.92 -4.51 16.14
CA PHE A 116 12.81 -5.17 17.11
C PHE A 116 14.01 -4.33 17.56
N SER A 117 14.35 -3.22 16.89
CA SER A 117 15.48 -2.38 17.30
C SER A 117 15.18 -1.46 18.47
N GLU A 118 13.91 -1.09 18.65
CA GLU A 118 13.47 -0.35 19.83
C GLU A 118 13.31 -1.26 21.05
N LEU A 119 13.21 -2.58 20.84
CA LEU A 119 13.11 -3.56 21.91
C LEU A 119 14.50 -4.10 22.27
N ASN A 120 14.87 -3.98 23.54
CA ASN A 120 16.02 -4.71 24.08
C ASN A 120 15.73 -6.22 24.03
N GLN A 121 16.78 -7.04 23.83
CA GLN A 121 16.70 -8.50 23.95
C GLN A 121 16.02 -8.95 25.25
N GLY A 122 16.18 -8.22 26.36
CA GLY A 122 15.52 -8.51 27.64
C GLY A 122 13.98 -8.49 27.57
N ASP A 123 13.40 -7.48 26.93
CA ASP A 123 11.95 -7.29 26.83
C ASP A 123 11.34 -8.33 25.88
N LEU A 124 12.06 -8.68 24.81
CA LEU A 124 11.68 -9.78 23.91
C LEU A 124 11.60 -11.12 24.63
N GLN A 125 12.59 -11.40 25.47
CA GLN A 125 12.65 -12.64 26.23
C GLN A 125 11.51 -12.73 27.24
N GLU A 126 11.00 -11.61 27.73
CA GLU A 126 9.84 -11.61 28.63
C GLU A 126 8.54 -11.94 27.89
N LEU A 127 8.32 -11.39 26.69
CA LEU A 127 7.14 -11.64 25.87
C LEU A 127 7.09 -13.06 25.32
N LEU A 128 8.24 -13.67 25.04
CA LEU A 128 8.35 -15.03 24.50
C LEU A 128 8.30 -16.12 25.58
N LYS A 129 8.25 -15.75 26.88
CA LYS A 129 8.09 -16.74 27.95
C LYS A 129 6.73 -17.43 27.78
N PRO A 130 6.70 -18.77 27.58
CA PRO A 130 5.43 -19.49 27.55
C PRO A 130 4.72 -19.28 28.90
N ASN A 131 3.45 -18.88 28.87
CA ASN A 131 2.65 -18.76 30.09
C ASN A 131 2.32 -20.16 30.61
N VAL A 132 3.13 -20.67 31.55
CA VAL A 132 3.00 -22.02 32.13
C VAL A 132 1.81 -22.14 33.11
N LYS A 133 1.01 -21.08 33.32
CA LYS A 133 -0.14 -21.15 34.25
C LYS A 133 -1.45 -21.57 33.56
N ALA A 134 -1.44 -22.73 32.92
CA ALA A 134 -2.67 -23.43 32.52
C ALA A 134 -2.46 -24.94 32.46
N SER A 135 -1.87 -25.54 33.50
CA SER A 135 -1.95 -26.99 33.69
C SER A 135 -1.59 -27.33 35.13
N LYS A 136 -2.62 -27.62 35.93
CA LYS A 136 -2.68 -28.66 36.97
C LYS A 136 -3.89 -28.39 37.87
N SER A 137 -5.08 -28.65 37.35
CA SER A 137 -6.19 -29.10 38.19
C SER A 137 -6.27 -30.61 37.99
N SER A 138 -5.48 -31.35 38.77
CA SER A 138 -5.60 -32.80 38.86
C SER A 138 -6.98 -33.12 39.46
N ILE A 139 -7.96 -33.42 38.62
CA ILE A 139 -9.17 -34.10 39.07
C ILE A 139 -8.75 -35.55 39.34
N VAL A 140 -8.43 -35.83 40.59
CA VAL A 140 -8.21 -37.19 41.09
C VAL A 140 -9.57 -37.89 41.05
N ILE A 141 -9.76 -38.77 40.08
CA ILE A 141 -10.90 -39.67 40.02
C ILE A 141 -10.68 -40.72 41.11
N ALA A 142 -11.28 -40.49 42.28
CA ALA A 142 -11.38 -41.52 43.30
C ALA A 142 -12.26 -42.65 42.77
N LYS A 143 -11.65 -43.81 42.50
CA LYS A 143 -12.37 -45.07 42.34
C LYS A 143 -12.99 -45.42 43.68
N SER A 144 -14.29 -45.20 43.83
CA SER A 144 -15.07 -45.87 44.87
C SER A 144 -15.26 -47.33 44.44
N SER A 145 -14.32 -48.16 44.88
CA SER A 145 -14.45 -49.62 44.90
C SER A 145 -15.39 -50.00 46.04
N GLU A 146 -16.27 -50.94 45.73
CA GLU A 146 -17.26 -51.65 46.55
C GLU A 146 -16.84 -51.91 48.00
N PHE A 147 -17.76 -51.67 48.95
CA PHE A 147 -18.26 -52.62 49.96
C PHE A 147 -19.54 -52.08 50.60
#